data_AF-A0A0G1MTT4-F1
#
_entry.id   AF-A0A0G1MTT4-F1
#
_cell.length_a   1.000
_cell.length_b   1.000
_cell.length_c   1.000
_cell.angle_alpha   90.00
_cell.angle_beta   90.00
_cell.angle_gamma   90.00
#
_symmetry.space_group_name_H-M   'P 1'
#
loop_
_entity.id
_entity.type
_entity.pdbx_description
1 polymer ?
#
loop_
_entity_poly.entity_id
_entity_poly.type
_entity_poly.pdbx_seq_one_letter_code
_entity_poly.pdbx_strand_id
1 'polypeptide(L)' 'QLDFKKIKTAGNKFVAIFSSNDLYVPLKANADIFKRKLGAKIFIERNKRHFSGSDGVKELPIVLSELLKISK' A
#
# COMPACT_ATOMS: atom_id res chain seq x y z
N GLN A 1 -7.21 -11.51 -12.27
CA GLN A 1 -6.95 -11.64 -10.81
C GLN A 1 -5.43 -11.64 -10.60
N LEU A 2 -4.92 -11.17 -9.45
CA LEU A 2 -3.48 -11.10 -9.19
C LEU A 2 -2.88 -12.47 -8.87
N ASP A 3 -1.72 -12.80 -9.46
CA ASP A 3 -0.94 -13.98 -9.09
C ASP A 3 0.01 -13.66 -7.93
N PHE A 4 -0.49 -13.89 -6.70
CA PHE A 4 0.28 -13.65 -5.48
C PHE A 4 1.46 -14.61 -5.29
N LYS A 5 1.49 -15.78 -5.96
CA LYS A 5 2.65 -16.67 -5.90
C LYS A 5 3.80 -16.05 -6.68
N LYS A 6 3.53 -15.58 -7.89
CA LYS A 6 4.51 -14.86 -8.72
C LYS A 6 4.98 -13.55 -8.09
N ILE A 7 4.09 -12.80 -7.45
CA ILE A 7 4.49 -11.56 -6.76
C ILE A 7 5.49 -11.84 -5.62
N LYS A 8 5.28 -12.91 -4.84
CA LYS A 8 6.20 -13.31 -3.78
C LYS A 8 7.58 -13.72 -4.27
N THR A 9 7.73 -14.17 -5.51
CA THR A 9 9.07 -14.49 -6.04
C THR A 9 9.84 -13.23 -6.42
N ALA A 10 9.17 -12.08 -6.61
CA ALA A 10 9.81 -10.81 -6.95
C ALA A 10 10.35 -10.05 -5.72
N GLY A 11 10.00 -10.46 -4.51
CA GLY A 11 10.47 -9.81 -3.28
C GLY A 11 10.02 -10.53 -2.01
N ASN A 12 10.75 -10.31 -0.92
CA ASN A 12 10.48 -10.91 0.39
C ASN A 12 9.90 -9.92 1.41
N LYS A 13 9.89 -8.62 1.10
CA LYS A 13 9.36 -7.56 1.95
C LYS A 13 8.29 -6.80 1.18
N PHE A 14 7.10 -6.70 1.77
CA PHE A 14 5.97 -6.00 1.17
C PHE A 14 5.41 -4.97 2.14
N VAL A 15 5.09 -3.79 1.62
CA VAL A 15 4.41 -2.72 2.34
C VAL A 15 3.25 -2.26 1.47
N ALA A 16 2.07 -2.11 2.05
CA ALA A 16 0.90 -1.58 1.36
C ALA A 16 0.35 -0.37 2.14
N ILE A 17 0.21 0.75 1.44
CA ILE A 17 -0.22 2.03 1.99
C ILE A 17 -1.56 2.36 1.35
N PHE A 18 -2.58 2.56 2.18
CA PHE A 18 -3.94 2.87 1.74
C PHE A 18 -4.38 4.21 2.31
N SER A 19 -5.42 4.78 1.73
CA SER A 19 -6.09 5.97 2.26
C SER A 19 -7.44 5.60 2.87
N SER A 20 -7.80 6.23 3.98
CA SER A 20 -9.06 5.96 4.69
C SER A 20 -10.31 6.36 3.92
N ASN A 21 -10.19 7.27 2.94
CA ASN A 21 -11.29 7.81 2.16
C ASN A 21 -11.07 7.67 0.64
N ASP A 22 -10.35 6.63 0.22
CA ASP A 22 -10.27 6.24 -1.19
C ASP A 22 -11.62 5.64 -1.64
N LEU A 23 -12.23 6.21 -2.69
CA LEU A 23 -13.50 5.75 -3.24
C LEU A 23 -13.36 4.63 -4.28
N TYR A 24 -12.15 4.41 -4.79
CA TYR A 24 -11.84 3.45 -5.85
C TYR A 24 -11.27 2.15 -5.30
N VAL A 25 -10.59 2.22 -4.15
CA VAL A 25 -9.94 1.06 -3.53
C VAL A 25 -10.66 0.68 -2.24
N PRO A 26 -11.45 -0.41 -2.22
CA PRO A 26 -12.09 -0.89 -1.00
C PRO A 26 -11.06 -1.23 0.08
N LEU A 27 -10.91 -0.35 1.06
CA LEU A 27 -9.83 -0.39 2.05
C LEU A 27 -9.75 -1.73 2.77
N LYS A 28 -10.85 -2.15 3.40
CA LYS A 28 -10.87 -3.35 4.25
C LYS A 28 -10.51 -4.61 3.46
N ALA A 29 -11.13 -4.81 2.30
CA ALA A 29 -10.90 -5.99 1.48
C ALA A 29 -9.46 -6.05 0.96
N ASN A 30 -8.92 -4.92 0.47
CA ASN A 30 -7.56 -4.88 -0.07
C ASN A 30 -6.50 -4.99 1.02
N ALA A 31 -6.62 -4.26 2.15
CA ALA A 31 -5.69 -4.38 3.26
C ALA A 31 -5.58 -5.82 3.77
N ASP A 32 -6.72 -6.50 3.90
CA ASP A 32 -6.80 -7.91 4.29
C ASP A 32 -6.12 -8.83 3.28
N ILE A 33 -6.36 -8.64 1.98
CA ILE A 33 -5.75 -9.44 0.92
C ILE A 33 -4.23 -9.26 0.93
N PHE A 34 -3.73 -8.04 0.98
CA PHE A 34 -2.28 -7.78 0.96
C PHE A 34 -1.60 -8.29 2.23
N LYS A 35 -2.23 -8.13 3.40
CA LYS A 35 -1.73 -8.68 4.66
C LYS A 35 -1.65 -10.20 4.62
N ARG A 36 -2.75 -10.89 4.25
CA ARG A 36 -2.81 -12.36 4.27
C ARG A 36 -2.02 -13.00 3.14
N LYS A 37 -2.13 -12.46 1.92
CA LYS A 37 -1.53 -13.07 0.73
C LYS A 37 -0.06 -12.73 0.60
N LEU A 38 0.38 -11.53 0.95
CA LEU A 38 1.79 -11.11 0.79
C LEU A 38 2.55 -11.01 2.13
N GLY A 39 1.88 -11.07 3.28
CA GLY A 39 2.52 -10.73 4.55
C GLY A 39 2.87 -9.25 4.64
N ALA A 40 2.16 -8.40 3.87
CA ALA A 40 2.50 -6.99 3.76
C ALA A 40 2.25 -6.24 5.07
N LYS A 41 3.16 -5.33 5.41
CA LYS A 41 2.92 -4.33 6.46
C LYS A 41 1.92 -3.29 5.92
N ILE A 42 0.87 -3.03 6.69
CA ILE A 42 -0.24 -2.18 6.25
C ILE A 42 -0.16 -0.81 6.94
N PHE A 43 -0.27 0.25 6.15
CA PHE A 43 -0.43 1.62 6.60
C PHE A 43 -1.71 2.23 6.06
N ILE A 44 -2.36 3.06 6.86
CA ILE A 44 -3.58 3.76 6.49
C ILE A 44 -3.38 5.25 6.75
N GLU A 45 -3.23 6.01 5.67
CA GLU A 45 -3.17 7.46 5.69
C GLU A 45 -4.59 8.03 5.76
N ARG A 46 -4.77 9.10 6.53
CA ARG A 46 -6.09 9.75 6.66
C ARG A 46 -6.26 10.82 5.61
N ASN A 47 -7.44 10.86 4.99
CA ASN A 47 -7.88 11.95 4.10
C ASN A 47 -6.98 12.22 2.88
N LYS A 48 -6.37 11.17 2.30
CA LYS A 48 -5.50 11.29 1.12
C LYS A 48 -6.16 10.89 -0.20
N ARG A 49 -7.46 10.56 -0.19
CA ARG A 49 -8.24 10.08 -1.35
C ARG A 49 -7.43 9.04 -2.15
N HIS A 50 -7.25 9.19 -3.46
CA HIS A 50 -6.53 8.22 -4.28
C HIS A 50 -5.03 8.55 -4.44
N PHE A 51 -4.45 9.31 -3.50
CA PHE A 51 -3.07 9.79 -3.54
C PHE A 51 -2.69 10.54 -4.83
N SER A 52 -3.69 11.11 -5.52
CA SER A 52 -3.45 11.79 -6.79
C SER A 52 -3.03 13.25 -6.58
N GLY A 53 -2.30 13.81 -7.57
CA GLY A 53 -2.00 15.24 -7.57
C GLY A 53 -3.29 16.10 -7.59
N SER A 54 -4.34 15.62 -8.26
CA SER A 54 -5.68 16.24 -8.25
C SER A 54 -6.37 16.21 -6.88
N ASP A 55 -5.98 15.29 -5.99
CA ASP A 55 -6.43 15.26 -4.59
C ASP A 55 -5.57 16.17 -3.68
N GLY A 56 -4.66 16.95 -4.26
CA GLY A 56 -3.72 17.80 -3.53
C GLY A 56 -2.57 17.03 -2.85
N VAL A 57 -2.42 15.75 -3.16
CA VAL A 57 -1.34 14.92 -2.59
C VAL A 57 -0.08 15.10 -3.44
N LYS A 58 0.84 15.93 -2.98
CA LYS A 58 2.16 16.15 -3.60
C LYS A 58 3.29 15.40 -2.91
N GLU A 59 3.05 14.98 -1.67
CA GLU A 59 4.02 14.31 -0.82
C GLU A 59 3.38 13.15 -0.09
N LEU A 60 4.15 12.05 0.01
CA LEU A 60 3.76 10.87 0.75
C LEU A 60 4.98 10.31 1.53
N PRO A 61 5.41 10.98 2.62
CA PRO A 61 6.66 10.67 3.32
C PRO A 61 6.75 9.22 3.84
N ILE A 62 5.61 8.61 4.15
CA ILE A 62 5.54 7.21 4.59
C ILE A 62 6.09 6.23 3.55
N VAL A 63 5.91 6.51 2.25
CA VAL A 63 6.49 5.69 1.17
C VAL A 63 8.01 5.73 1.27
N LEU A 64 8.61 6.91 1.36
CA LEU A 64 10.06 7.06 1.47
C LEU A 64 10.59 6.37 2.73
N SER A 65 9.95 6.57 3.87
CA SER A 65 10.37 5.98 5.15
C SER A 65 10.35 4.45 5.10
N GLU A 66 9.28 3.84 4.59
CA GLU A 66 9.17 2.39 4.54
C GLU A 66 10.03 1.78 3.42
N LEU A 67 10.19 2.47 2.28
CA LEU A 67 11.09 2.04 1.22
C LEU A 67 12.53 1.91 1.73
N LEU A 68 13.03 2.93 2.44
CA LEU A 68 14.37 2.91 3.04
C LEU A 68 14.55 1.81 4.10
N LYS A 69 13.48 1.36 4.75
CA LYS A 69 13.53 0.25 5.72
C LYS A 69 13.62 -1.11 5.03
N ILE A 70 12.96 -1.27 3.89
CA ILE A 70 12.94 -2.54 3.17
C ILE A 70 14.09 -2.70 2.16
N SER A 71 14.71 -1.59 1.72
CA SER A 71 15.84 -1.60 0.79
C SER A 71 17.18 -1.99 1.42
N LYS A 72 17.24 -2.06 2.75
CA LYS A 72 18.39 -2.61 3.49
C LYS A 72 18.33 -4.13 3.49
#